data_AF-A0A496B9C4-F1
#
_entry.id   AF-A0A496B9C4-F1
#
_cell.length_a   1.000
_cell.length_b   1.000
_cell.length_c   1.000
_cell.angle_alpha   90.00
_cell.angle_beta   90.00
_cell.angle_gamma   90.00
#
_symmetry.space_group_name_H-M   'P 1'
#
loop_
_entity.id
_entity.type
_entity.pdbx_description
1 polymer ?
#
loop_
_entity_poly.entity_id
_entity_poly.type
_entity_poly.pdbx_seq_one_letter_code
_entity_poly.pdbx_strand_id
1 'polypeptide(L)' 'MNAAPIVQYVGAQAANERSREHILKVLAARLQPEAASTFKPVLDTIENAQRLEALFDAAIEIDSVEEFRQVLKENGN' A
#
# COMPACT_ATOMS: atom_id res chain seq x y z
N MET A 1 20.73 -18.46 -23.96
CA MET A 1 20.13 -18.92 -22.68
C MET A 1 19.64 -17.68 -21.96
N ASN A 2 18.31 -17.58 -21.79
CA ASN A 2 17.62 -16.37 -21.34
C ASN A 2 17.88 -16.11 -19.85
N ALA A 3 18.81 -15.22 -19.53
CA ALA A 3 18.90 -14.63 -18.21
C ALA A 3 17.99 -13.39 -18.19
N ALA A 4 16.77 -13.53 -17.63
CA ALA A 4 16.12 -12.51 -16.77
C ALA A 4 14.59 -12.73 -16.62
N PRO A 5 14.14 -13.75 -15.88
CA PRO A 5 12.85 -13.69 -15.19
C PRO A 5 12.99 -13.16 -13.75
N ILE A 6 14.15 -13.37 -13.11
CA ILE A 6 14.34 -13.10 -11.66
C ILE A 6 14.52 -11.60 -11.36
N VAL A 7 15.26 -10.86 -12.20
CA VAL A 7 15.56 -9.43 -11.97
C VAL A 7 14.30 -8.56 -11.95
N GLN A 8 13.32 -8.85 -12.81
CA GLN A 8 12.06 -8.10 -12.86
C GLN A 8 11.16 -8.42 -11.67
N TYR A 9 11.16 -9.68 -11.22
CA TYR A 9 10.35 -10.12 -10.08
C TYR A 9 10.84 -9.49 -8.75
N VAL A 10 12.16 -9.46 -8.54
CA VAL A 10 12.76 -8.83 -7.35
C VAL A 10 12.54 -7.32 -7.37
N GLY A 11 12.61 -6.68 -8.54
CA GLY A 11 12.31 -5.26 -8.71
C GLY A 11 10.85 -4.91 -8.38
N ALA A 12 9.90 -5.73 -8.83
CA ALA A 12 8.48 -5.56 -8.54
C ALA A 12 8.15 -5.76 -7.05
N GLN A 13 8.76 -6.76 -6.40
CA GLN A 13 8.58 -6.98 -4.97
C GLN A 13 9.12 -5.82 -4.13
N ALA A 14 10.35 -5.37 -4.43
CA ALA A 14 10.94 -4.21 -3.75
C ALA A 14 10.15 -2.92 -3.97
N ALA A 15 9.53 -2.75 -5.14
CA ALA A 15 8.64 -1.61 -5.41
C ALA A 15 7.36 -1.69 -4.56
N ASN A 16 6.73 -2.86 -4.48
CA ASN A 16 5.55 -3.08 -3.64
C ASN A 16 5.83 -2.83 -2.16
N GLU A 17 6.97 -3.32 -1.65
CA GLU A 17 7.39 -3.08 -0.27
C GLU A 17 7.52 -1.58 0.03
N ARG A 18 8.17 -0.81 -0.86
CA ARG A 18 8.28 0.65 -0.70
C ARG A 18 6.93 1.34 -0.76
N SER A 19 6.04 0.94 -1.66
CA SER A 19 4.69 1.51 -1.75
C SER A 19 3.91 1.27 -0.46
N ARG A 20 3.97 0.06 0.11
CA ARG A 20 3.36 -0.23 1.43
C ARG A 20 3.94 0.66 2.51
N GLU A 21 5.27 0.81 2.57
CA GLU A 21 5.91 1.70 3.55
C GLU A 21 5.48 3.16 3.39
N HIS A 22 5.34 3.64 2.16
CA HIS A 22 4.89 5.01 1.89
C HIS A 22 3.43 5.22 2.33
N ILE A 23 2.54 4.30 2.00
CA ILE A 23 1.14 4.35 2.46
C ILE A 23 1.10 4.42 3.99
N LEU A 24 1.84 3.56 4.68
CA LEU A 24 1.90 3.55 6.14
C LEU A 24 2.42 4.87 6.73
N LYS A 25 3.46 5.46 6.14
CA LYS A 25 3.99 6.76 6.56
C LYS A 25 2.97 7.87 6.38
N VAL A 26 2.26 7.89 5.25
CA VAL A 26 1.21 8.87 4.98
C VAL A 26 0.06 8.73 5.97
N LEU A 27 -0.41 7.51 6.22
CA LEU A 27 -1.47 7.25 7.21
C LEU A 27 -1.08 7.69 8.63
N ALA A 28 0.17 7.40 9.03
CA ALA A 28 0.68 7.84 10.33
C ALA A 28 0.76 9.37 10.45
N ALA A 29 1.13 10.06 9.37
CA ALA A 29 1.29 11.51 9.35
C ALA A 29 -0.04 12.27 9.23
N ARG A 30 -0.98 11.78 8.42
CA ARG A 30 -2.26 12.43 8.13
C ARG A 30 -3.30 12.15 9.21
N LEU A 31 -3.36 10.92 9.71
CA LEU A 31 -4.40 10.47 10.63
C LEU A 31 -3.86 10.35 12.05
N GLN A 32 -3.11 9.28 12.31
CA GLN A 32 -2.53 8.96 13.61
C GLN A 32 -1.57 7.78 13.47
N PRO A 33 -0.54 7.66 14.34
CA PRO A 33 0.42 6.55 14.30
C PRO A 33 -0.23 5.16 14.39
N GLU A 34 -1.35 5.04 15.12
CA GLU A 34 -2.11 3.80 15.29
C GLU A 34 -2.80 3.34 14.01
N ALA A 35 -3.10 4.25 13.07
CA ALA A 35 -3.68 3.90 11.78
C ALA A 35 -2.71 3.04 10.97
N ALA A 36 -1.42 3.39 10.94
CA ALA A 36 -0.40 2.59 10.26
C ALA A 36 -0.32 1.17 10.83
N SER A 37 -0.33 1.02 12.16
CA SER A 37 -0.32 -0.31 12.79
C SER A 37 -1.58 -1.12 12.48
N THR A 38 -2.73 -0.46 12.39
CA THR A 38 -4.02 -1.07 12.07
C THR A 38 -4.07 -1.59 10.63
N PHE A 39 -3.55 -0.83 9.66
CA PHE A 39 -3.65 -1.15 8.24
C PHE A 39 -2.48 -1.97 7.69
N LYS A 40 -1.32 -1.98 8.38
CA LYS A 40 -0.14 -2.77 8.00
C LYS A 40 -0.44 -4.23 7.64
N PRO A 41 -1.16 -5.03 8.46
CA PRO A 41 -1.41 -6.43 8.12
C PRO A 41 -2.24 -6.58 6.83
N VAL A 42 -3.15 -5.66 6.54
CA VAL A 42 -3.96 -5.72 5.32
C VAL A 42 -3.15 -5.30 4.10
N LEU A 43 -2.35 -4.24 4.19
CA LEU A 43 -1.48 -3.78 3.11
C LEU A 43 -0.43 -4.82 2.72
N ASP A 44 0.05 -5.62 3.69
CA ASP A 44 1.04 -6.66 3.43
C ASP A 44 0.49 -7.80 2.55
N THR A 45 -0.81 -8.06 2.61
CA THR A 45 -1.49 -9.05 1.74
C THR A 45 -1.67 -8.58 0.30
N ILE A 46 -1.40 -7.31 -0.01
CA ILE A 46 -1.61 -6.74 -1.34
C ILE A 46 -0.32 -6.86 -2.16
N GLU A 47 -0.29 -7.81 -3.09
CA GLU A 47 0.83 -8.00 -4.03
C GLU A 47 0.65 -7.21 -5.34
N ASN A 48 -0.53 -6.65 -5.56
CA ASN A 48 -0.83 -5.87 -6.77
C ASN A 48 -0.31 -4.44 -6.64
N ALA A 49 0.70 -4.10 -7.46
CA ALA A 49 1.33 -2.78 -7.48
C ALA A 49 0.35 -1.63 -7.79
N GLN A 50 -0.56 -1.82 -8.76
CA GLN A 50 -1.54 -0.80 -9.13
C GLN A 50 -2.53 -0.53 -8.00
N ARG A 51 -2.89 -1.58 -7.25
CA ARG A 51 -3.74 -1.43 -6.06
C ARG A 51 -3.02 -0.68 -4.94
N LEU A 52 -1.73 -0.91 -4.74
CA LEU A 52 -0.93 -0.15 -3.77
C LEU A 52 -0.80 1.32 -4.18
N GLU A 53 -0.64 1.60 -5.47
CA GLU A 53 -0.60 2.97 -6.00
C GLU A 53 -1.94 3.70 -5.74
N ALA A 54 -3.07 3.10 -6.10
CA ALA A 54 -4.39 3.69 -5.83
C ALA A 54 -4.65 3.95 -4.33
N LEU A 55 -4.19 3.04 -3.46
CA LEU A 55 -4.28 3.21 -2.01
C LEU A 55 -3.36 4.31 -1.50
N PHE A 56 -2.21 4.54 -2.15
CA PHE A 56 -1.30 5.62 -1.81
C PHE A 56 -1.91 6.98 -2.13
N ASP A 57 -2.44 7.16 -3.34
CA ASP A 57 -3.15 8.39 -3.72
C ASP A 57 -4.32 8.67 -2.77
N ALA A 58 -5.14 7.65 -2.49
CA ALA A 58 -6.23 7.79 -1.54
C ALA A 58 -5.75 8.16 -0.14
N ALA A 59 -4.66 7.56 0.36
CA ALA A 59 -4.11 7.89 1.68
C ALA A 59 -3.68 9.36 1.81
N ILE A 60 -3.31 10.01 0.70
CA ILE A 60 -2.98 11.44 0.67
C ILE A 60 -4.25 12.29 0.81
N GLU A 61 -5.35 11.89 0.17
CA GLU A 61 -6.57 12.68 0.08
C GLU A 61 -7.50 12.54 1.28
N ILE A 62 -7.57 11.37 1.91
CA ILE A 62 -8.45 11.13 3.06
C ILE A 62 -8.19 12.06 4.25
N ASP A 63 -9.24 12.31 5.03
CA ASP A 63 -9.15 13.06 6.28
C ASP A 63 -9.47 12.17 7.50
N SER A 64 -9.92 10.94 7.30
CA SER A 64 -10.29 10.01 8.39
C SER A 64 -9.89 8.54 8.17
N VAL A 65 -9.69 7.83 9.29
CA VAL A 65 -9.42 6.37 9.31
C VAL A 65 -10.57 5.58 8.68
N GLU A 66 -11.81 6.02 8.89
CA GLU A 66 -13.00 5.36 8.32
C GLU A 66 -13.05 5.47 6.80
N GLU A 67 -12.69 6.63 6.24
CA GLU A 67 -12.59 6.83 4.79
C GLU A 67 -11.55 5.91 4.17
N PHE A 68 -10.35 5.83 4.75
CA PHE A 68 -9.33 4.90 4.26
C PHE A 68 -9.84 3.46 4.27
N ARG A 69 -10.56 3.08 5.33
CA ARG A 69 -11.10 1.74 5.48
C ARG A 69 -12.18 1.44 4.43
N GLN A 70 -12.95 2.43 3.98
CA GLN A 70 -13.87 2.27 2.86
C GLN A 70 -13.11 2.06 1.56
N VAL A 71 -12.15 2.93 1.25
CA VAL A 71 -11.34 2.80 0.03
C VAL A 71 -10.62 1.44 -0.03
N LEU A 72 -10.09 0.97 1.09
CA LEU A 72 -9.43 -0.33 1.23
C LEU A 72 -10.37 -1.51 0.90
N LYS A 73 -11.66 -1.41 1.30
CA LYS A 73 -12.69 -2.40 0.99
C LYS A 73 -13.10 -2.35 -0.48
N GLU A 74 -13.28 -1.14 -1.04
CA GLU A 74 -13.66 -0.94 -2.44
C GLU A 74 -12.55 -1.42 -3.39
N ASN A 75 -11.29 -1.21 -3.03
CA ASN A 75 -10.14 -1.73 -3.76
C ASN A 75 -9.87 -3.22 -3.49
N GLY A 76 -10.61 -3.87 -2.57
CA GLY A 76 -10.39 -5.25 -2.16
C GLY A 76 -11.28 -6.29 -2.82
N ASN A 77 -12.15 -5.88 -3.74
CA ASN A 77 -13.09 -6.73 -4.44
C ASN A 77 -12.66 -6.96 -5.91
#